data_AF-A0A8J5U1I6-F1
#
_entry.id   AF-A0A8J5U1I6-F1
#
_cell.length_a   1.000
_cell.length_b   1.000
_cell.length_c   1.000
_cell.angle_alpha   90.00
_cell.angle_beta   90.00
_cell.angle_gamma   90.00
#
_symmetry.space_group_name_H-M   'P 1'
#
loop_
_entity.id
_entity.type
_entity.pdbx_description
1 polymer ?
#
loop_
_entity_poly.entity_id
_entity_poly.type
_entity_poly.pdbx_seq_one_letter_code
_entity_poly.pdbx_strand_id
1 'polypeptide(L)'
;MSSLCNYSHPELQITDGLIRQDTGQLFPYNPEFYNNASGLYGPGTIYCWYMLLVSVLASWTFCLADEDGPKKPGLSNDLLGALAYPVFAATDLVVQSMRMLGMEKRALAIFCLRNPEVNLDLFGPFNTTQLDLNHVPPDTVILGQRVVDITGPLTICYSATPFLLILVIGFMIDTDYTRNWKPKPAARWVVNVAYGYISLMLTIFHFSLGDIGISFFIALYEAMLPVMLTIIYLFTAFIGLAFLTGIIMLVWSMVERNYKDAVEALKALGGCIFFAGMMVVPAMLMIHRDRSTTIPDLAIRVSERDQLATLIVGAVTLTFTVVDVFRNFYRERHREEAADEEMQMLPAAEATTVHS
;
A
#
# COMPACT_ATOMS: atom_id res chain seq x y z
N MET A 1 -22.25 19.14 -14.94
CA MET A 1 -21.11 18.95 -14.01
C MET A 1 -21.52 18.25 -12.72
N SER A 2 -22.53 18.71 -11.95
CA SER A 2 -23.17 17.83 -10.93
C SER A 2 -23.81 16.58 -11.55
N SER A 3 -24.14 16.64 -12.84
CA SER A 3 -24.52 15.49 -13.67
C SER A 3 -23.45 14.40 -13.78
N LEU A 4 -22.14 14.72 -13.70
CA LEU A 4 -21.07 13.71 -13.83
C LEU A 4 -21.15 12.67 -12.70
N CYS A 5 -21.45 13.13 -11.48
CA CYS A 5 -21.63 12.25 -10.33
C CYS A 5 -22.84 11.32 -10.50
N ASN A 6 -23.88 11.73 -11.24
CA ASN A 6 -25.01 10.85 -11.54
C ASN A 6 -24.65 9.76 -12.55
N TYR A 7 -23.77 10.08 -13.51
CA TYR A 7 -23.28 9.09 -14.48
C TYR A 7 -22.47 7.97 -13.83
N SER A 8 -21.89 8.19 -12.63
CA SER A 8 -21.22 7.14 -11.86
C SER A 8 -22.15 6.26 -11.02
N HIS A 9 -23.46 6.49 -11.08
CA HIS A 9 -24.52 5.68 -10.45
C HIS A 9 -25.39 5.02 -11.51
N PRO A 10 -24.86 4.09 -12.32
CA PRO A 10 -25.55 3.54 -13.47
C PRO A 10 -26.84 2.77 -13.10
N GLU A 11 -26.96 2.29 -11.86
CA GLU A 11 -28.16 1.67 -11.30
C GLU A 11 -29.37 2.61 -11.21
N LEU A 12 -29.13 3.92 -11.25
CA LEU A 12 -30.18 4.95 -11.21
C LEU A 12 -30.52 5.49 -12.60
N GLN A 13 -29.82 5.05 -13.66
CA GLN A 13 -29.89 5.65 -15.00
C GLN A 13 -30.56 4.74 -16.04
N ILE A 14 -30.91 5.31 -17.20
CA ILE A 14 -31.46 4.57 -18.34
C ILE A 14 -30.31 3.86 -19.05
N THR A 15 -30.35 2.53 -19.06
CA THR A 15 -29.29 1.65 -19.58
C THR A 15 -29.76 0.73 -20.71
N ASP A 16 -30.99 0.93 -21.20
CA ASP A 16 -31.60 0.08 -22.21
C ASP A 16 -30.73 0.01 -23.47
N GLY A 17 -30.37 -1.21 -23.87
CA GLY A 17 -29.54 -1.46 -25.06
C GLY A 17 -28.03 -1.39 -24.83
N LEU A 18 -27.55 -0.99 -23.65
CA LEU A 18 -26.12 -0.92 -23.34
C LEU A 18 -25.59 -2.24 -22.77
N ILE A 19 -24.36 -2.58 -23.16
CA ILE A 19 -23.66 -3.78 -22.66
C ILE A 19 -22.76 -3.37 -21.51
N ARG A 20 -23.02 -3.95 -20.33
CA ARG A 20 -22.18 -3.77 -19.15
C ARG A 20 -20.81 -4.41 -19.38
N GLN A 21 -19.76 -3.63 -19.24
CA GLN A 21 -18.37 -4.08 -19.22
C GLN A 21 -18.03 -4.71 -17.85
N ASP A 22 -17.16 -5.72 -17.82
CA ASP A 22 -16.68 -6.28 -16.54
C ASP A 22 -15.62 -5.38 -15.87
N THR A 23 -15.15 -4.35 -16.56
CA THR A 23 -14.16 -3.37 -16.08
C THR A 23 -14.73 -1.96 -16.10
N GLY A 24 -14.19 -1.08 -15.25
CA GLY A 24 -14.68 0.28 -15.12
C GLY A 24 -15.89 0.32 -14.19
N GLN A 25 -15.65 0.32 -12.89
CA GLN A 25 -16.72 0.28 -11.89
C GLN A 25 -17.59 1.54 -11.91
N LEU A 26 -16.98 2.70 -12.14
CA LEU A 26 -17.66 4.00 -12.20
C LEU A 26 -18.50 4.13 -13.48
N PHE A 27 -17.98 3.74 -14.63
CA PHE A 27 -18.66 3.87 -15.93
C PHE A 27 -18.75 2.55 -16.69
N PRO A 28 -19.49 1.55 -16.18
CA PRO A 28 -19.49 0.20 -16.74
C PRO A 28 -20.23 0.10 -18.08
N TYR A 29 -20.98 1.11 -18.49
CA TYR A 29 -21.70 1.13 -19.77
C TYR A 29 -21.06 2.05 -20.81
N ASN A 30 -20.09 2.88 -20.40
CA ASN A 30 -19.51 3.95 -21.20
C ASN A 30 -17.97 3.87 -21.12
N PRO A 31 -17.33 2.89 -21.79
CA PRO A 31 -15.88 2.68 -21.71
C PRO A 31 -15.07 3.89 -22.22
N GLU A 32 -15.68 4.79 -23.00
CA GLU A 32 -15.06 6.02 -23.47
C GLU A 32 -14.52 6.92 -22.36
N PHE A 33 -15.04 6.82 -21.13
CA PHE A 33 -14.51 7.53 -19.97
C PHE A 33 -13.09 7.10 -19.59
N TYR A 34 -12.65 5.90 -19.99
CA TYR A 34 -11.35 5.33 -19.66
C TYR A 34 -10.34 5.37 -20.82
N ASN A 35 -10.69 5.96 -21.97
CA ASN A 35 -9.82 5.95 -23.17
C ASN A 35 -8.42 6.56 -22.95
N ASN A 36 -8.28 7.48 -22.00
CA ASN A 36 -6.99 8.12 -21.68
C ASN A 36 -6.28 7.47 -20.48
N ALA A 37 -6.91 6.47 -19.84
CA ALA A 37 -6.40 5.85 -18.63
C ALA A 37 -5.02 5.24 -18.88
N SER A 38 -4.05 5.64 -18.07
CA SER A 38 -2.68 5.16 -18.19
C SER A 38 -2.52 3.81 -17.51
N GLY A 39 -2.02 2.81 -18.25
CA GLY A 39 -1.61 1.51 -17.70
C GLY A 39 -0.48 1.61 -16.66
N LEU A 40 0.21 2.74 -16.57
CA LEU A 40 1.20 2.98 -15.53
C LEU A 40 0.61 2.90 -14.12
N TYR A 41 -0.65 3.32 -13.95
CA TYR A 41 -1.35 3.28 -12.66
C TYR A 41 -2.30 2.08 -12.54
N GLY A 42 -2.18 1.11 -13.45
CA GLY A 42 -2.93 -0.12 -13.43
C GLY A 42 -2.56 -1.04 -12.26
N PRO A 43 -3.40 -2.05 -11.97
CA PRO A 43 -3.25 -2.88 -10.78
C PRO A 43 -1.94 -3.67 -10.75
N GLY A 44 -1.43 -4.14 -11.89
CA GLY A 44 -0.18 -4.90 -11.96
C GLY A 44 1.02 -4.05 -11.53
N THR A 45 1.09 -2.81 -12.00
CA THR A 45 2.15 -1.86 -11.65
C THR A 45 2.08 -1.45 -10.18
N ILE A 46 0.89 -1.23 -9.63
CA ILE A 46 0.69 -0.90 -8.21
C ILE A 46 1.15 -2.04 -7.31
N TYR A 47 0.73 -3.27 -7.60
CA TYR A 47 1.17 -4.43 -6.82
C TYR A 47 2.68 -4.66 -6.92
N CYS A 48 3.26 -4.48 -8.11
CA CYS A 48 4.71 -4.51 -8.29
C CYS A 48 5.40 -3.49 -7.37
N TRP A 49 4.88 -2.26 -7.30
CA TRP A 49 5.41 -1.23 -6.43
C TRP A 49 5.29 -1.59 -4.95
N TYR A 50 4.16 -2.14 -4.49
CA TYR A 50 4.03 -2.62 -3.12
C TYR A 50 5.04 -3.73 -2.80
N MET A 51 5.27 -4.67 -3.71
CA MET A 51 6.29 -5.71 -3.54
C MET A 51 7.71 -5.12 -3.47
N LEU A 52 8.00 -4.07 -4.23
CA LEU A 52 9.27 -3.34 -4.12
C LEU A 52 9.42 -2.64 -2.76
N LEU A 53 8.37 -2.01 -2.23
CA LEU A 53 8.41 -1.41 -0.89
C LEU A 53 8.70 -2.47 0.18
N VAL A 54 8.04 -3.62 0.10
CA VAL A 54 8.29 -4.76 1.00
C VAL A 54 9.71 -5.29 0.83
N SER A 55 10.24 -5.36 -0.40
CA SER A 55 11.64 -5.73 -0.68
C SER A 55 12.63 -4.80 0.02
N VAL A 56 12.43 -3.48 -0.11
CA VAL A 56 13.28 -2.47 0.54
C VAL A 56 13.24 -2.62 2.06
N LEU A 57 12.04 -2.74 2.64
CA LEU A 57 11.88 -2.92 4.08
C LEU A 57 12.55 -4.21 4.55
N ALA A 58 12.27 -5.33 3.89
CA ALA A 58 12.82 -6.63 4.25
C ALA A 58 14.36 -6.63 4.17
N SER A 59 14.93 -5.98 3.16
CA SER A 59 16.38 -5.83 3.05
C SER A 59 16.95 -4.99 4.20
N TRP A 60 16.27 -3.92 4.62
CA TRP A 60 16.75 -3.09 5.73
C TRP A 60 16.53 -3.69 7.11
N THR A 61 15.50 -4.50 7.30
CA THR A 61 15.19 -5.12 8.60
C THR A 61 15.89 -6.46 8.80
N PHE A 62 16.17 -7.20 7.72
CA PHE A 62 16.66 -8.58 7.80
C PHE A 62 17.99 -8.85 7.08
N CYS A 63 18.52 -7.98 6.19
CA CYS A 63 19.90 -8.19 5.72
C CYS A 63 20.88 -7.83 6.84
N LEU A 64 21.58 -8.85 7.34
CA LEU A 64 22.59 -8.74 8.39
C LEU A 64 23.94 -8.24 7.83
N ALA A 65 24.88 -8.07 8.76
CA ALA A 65 26.14 -7.35 8.67
C ALA A 65 26.98 -7.56 7.40
N ASP A 66 27.60 -6.47 6.92
CA ASP A 66 28.77 -6.54 6.05
C ASP A 66 30.02 -6.81 6.93
N GLU A 67 31.20 -7.03 6.35
CA GLU A 67 32.43 -7.37 7.12
C GLU A 67 32.76 -6.35 8.25
N ASP A 68 32.25 -5.12 8.16
CA ASP A 68 32.45 -4.03 9.12
C ASP A 68 31.29 -3.79 10.11
N GLY A 69 30.31 -4.70 10.21
CA GLY A 69 29.18 -4.63 11.16
C GLY A 69 27.79 -4.54 10.50
N PRO A 70 26.71 -4.33 11.29
CA PRO A 70 25.33 -4.44 10.81
C PRO A 70 25.07 -3.55 9.60
N LYS A 71 24.47 -4.12 8.54
CA LYS A 71 24.22 -3.45 7.27
C LYS A 71 23.20 -2.33 7.49
N LYS A 72 23.68 -1.09 7.51
CA LYS A 72 22.83 0.09 7.70
C LYS A 72 21.92 0.31 6.49
N PRO A 73 20.66 0.74 6.69
CA PRO A 73 19.77 1.14 5.61
C PRO A 73 20.47 2.12 4.66
N GLY A 74 20.65 1.72 3.41
CA GLY A 74 21.48 2.40 2.43
C GLY A 74 20.75 2.69 1.13
N LEU A 75 21.40 3.45 0.25
CA LEU A 75 20.91 3.66 -1.11
C LEU A 75 20.98 2.33 -1.87
N SER A 76 19.87 1.92 -2.46
CA SER A 76 19.75 0.73 -3.32
C SER A 76 18.95 1.06 -4.57
N ASN A 77 19.09 0.22 -5.61
CA ASN A 77 18.28 0.35 -6.82
C ASN A 77 16.79 0.17 -6.51
N ASP A 78 16.45 -0.76 -5.61
CA ASP A 78 15.08 -0.99 -5.15
C ASP A 78 14.50 0.24 -4.45
N LEU A 79 15.29 0.92 -3.59
CA LEU A 79 14.85 2.17 -2.95
C LEU A 79 14.61 3.25 -3.99
N LEU A 80 15.52 3.42 -4.96
CA LEU A 80 15.36 4.40 -6.02
C LEU A 80 14.13 4.11 -6.86
N GLY A 81 13.88 2.85 -7.23
CA GLY A 81 12.67 2.44 -7.96
C GLY A 81 11.40 2.68 -7.15
N ALA A 82 11.41 2.33 -5.86
CA ALA A 82 10.30 2.56 -4.95
C ALA A 82 9.96 4.04 -4.76
N LEU A 83 10.94 4.95 -4.87
CA LEU A 83 10.74 6.39 -4.74
C LEU A 83 10.47 7.09 -6.09
N ALA A 84 11.04 6.59 -7.19
CA ALA A 84 10.86 7.19 -8.51
C ALA A 84 9.40 7.15 -8.97
N TYR A 85 8.69 6.05 -8.69
CA TYR A 85 7.30 5.89 -9.07
C TYR A 85 6.36 6.94 -8.43
N PRO A 86 6.34 7.15 -7.10
CA PRO A 86 5.51 8.18 -6.48
C PRO A 86 5.99 9.61 -6.78
N VAL A 87 7.28 9.84 -7.03
CA VAL A 87 7.79 11.14 -7.49
C VAL A 87 7.25 11.45 -8.89
N PHE A 88 7.27 10.49 -9.82
CA PHE A 88 6.69 10.63 -11.14
C PHE A 88 5.17 10.86 -11.05
N ALA A 89 4.47 10.08 -10.22
CA ALA A 89 3.04 10.25 -9.98
C ALA A 89 2.70 11.65 -9.46
N ALA A 90 3.51 12.20 -8.56
CA ALA A 90 3.33 13.55 -8.04
C ALA A 90 3.46 14.63 -9.13
N THR A 91 4.41 14.47 -10.06
CA THR A 91 4.52 15.36 -11.22
C THR A 91 3.32 15.21 -12.15
N ASP A 92 2.94 13.98 -12.50
CA ASP A 92 1.80 13.72 -13.39
C ASP A 92 0.50 14.27 -12.80
N LEU A 93 0.28 14.09 -11.49
CA LEU A 93 -0.88 14.65 -10.79
C LEU A 93 -1.03 16.15 -11.03
N VAL A 94 0.05 16.92 -10.89
CA VAL A 94 0.04 18.37 -11.09
C VAL A 94 -0.16 18.72 -12.56
N VAL A 95 0.45 17.96 -13.49
CA VAL A 95 0.23 18.16 -14.94
C VAL A 95 -1.24 17.93 -15.30
N GLN A 96 -1.86 16.87 -14.80
CA GLN A 96 -3.26 16.58 -15.05
C GLN A 96 -4.19 17.60 -14.37
N SER A 97 -3.86 18.06 -13.17
CA SER A 97 -4.65 19.10 -12.49
C SER A 97 -4.58 20.45 -13.20
N MET A 98 -3.42 20.80 -13.76
CA MET A 98 -3.27 21.99 -14.59
C MET A 98 -4.15 21.95 -15.84
N ARG A 99 -4.38 20.77 -16.43
CA ARG A 99 -5.28 20.60 -17.59
C ARG A 99 -6.75 20.78 -17.24
N MET A 100 -7.11 20.77 -15.96
CA MET A 100 -8.46 21.07 -15.47
C MET A 100 -8.64 22.53 -15.03
N LEU A 101 -7.61 23.37 -15.14
CA LEU A 101 -7.74 24.79 -14.83
C LEU A 101 -8.77 25.46 -15.75
N GLY A 102 -9.60 26.32 -15.15
CA GLY A 102 -10.73 26.95 -15.84
C GLY A 102 -12.02 26.10 -15.87
N MET A 103 -11.97 24.82 -15.47
CA MET A 103 -13.18 24.02 -15.30
C MET A 103 -13.84 24.34 -13.96
N GLU A 104 -15.10 24.75 -13.99
CA GLU A 104 -15.92 24.97 -12.79
C GLU A 104 -16.15 23.65 -12.03
N LYS A 105 -16.30 23.71 -10.70
CA LYS A 105 -16.65 22.55 -9.85
C LYS A 105 -15.76 21.30 -10.01
N ARG A 106 -14.52 21.45 -10.49
CA ARG A 106 -13.55 20.35 -10.66
C ARG A 106 -13.26 19.58 -9.37
N ALA A 107 -13.18 20.27 -8.23
CA ALA A 107 -13.00 19.63 -6.92
C ALA A 107 -14.16 18.67 -6.61
N LEU A 108 -15.40 19.11 -6.83
CA LEU A 108 -16.59 18.28 -6.62
C LEU A 108 -16.62 17.07 -7.56
N ALA A 109 -16.27 17.28 -8.84
CA ALA A 109 -16.20 16.21 -9.82
C ALA A 109 -15.18 15.13 -9.43
N ILE A 110 -13.99 15.53 -8.95
CA ILE A 110 -12.98 14.60 -8.44
C ILE A 110 -13.52 13.89 -7.19
N PHE A 111 -14.05 14.63 -6.22
CA PHE A 111 -14.52 14.05 -4.97
C PHE A 111 -15.61 12.99 -5.18
N CYS A 112 -16.62 13.29 -6.00
CA CYS A 112 -17.74 12.37 -6.22
C CYS A 112 -17.35 11.13 -7.01
N LEU A 113 -16.49 11.24 -8.02
CA LEU A 113 -16.02 10.07 -8.77
C LEU A 113 -15.05 9.22 -7.95
N ARG A 114 -14.32 9.82 -7.00
CA ARG A 114 -13.45 9.08 -6.08
C ARG A 114 -14.21 8.43 -4.93
N ASN A 115 -15.35 8.99 -4.54
CA ASN A 115 -16.15 8.54 -3.42
C ASN A 115 -17.64 8.46 -3.81
N PRO A 116 -18.03 7.58 -4.74
CA PRO A 116 -19.40 7.53 -5.26
C PRO A 116 -20.43 7.17 -4.19
N GLU A 117 -20.04 6.42 -3.15
CA GLU A 117 -20.98 6.01 -2.09
C GLU A 117 -21.25 7.10 -1.04
N VAL A 118 -20.49 8.20 -1.05
CA VAL A 118 -20.69 9.29 -0.08
C VAL A 118 -21.94 10.08 -0.47
N ASN A 119 -22.87 10.25 0.48
CA ASN A 119 -24.01 11.13 0.24
C ASN A 119 -23.53 12.56 -0.02
N LEU A 120 -23.78 13.02 -1.24
CA LEU A 120 -23.32 14.33 -1.69
C LEU A 120 -24.27 15.48 -1.29
N ASP A 121 -25.41 15.22 -0.65
CA ASP A 121 -26.38 16.25 -0.20
C ASP A 121 -25.74 17.38 0.62
N LEU A 122 -24.65 17.07 1.33
CA LEU A 122 -23.83 18.02 2.09
C LEU A 122 -23.07 19.03 1.21
N PHE A 123 -22.89 18.75 -0.08
CA PHE A 123 -22.10 19.53 -1.04
C PHE A 123 -22.95 20.27 -2.08
N GLY A 124 -24.28 20.11 -2.04
CA GLY A 124 -25.24 20.87 -2.84
C GLY A 124 -26.41 20.02 -3.36
N PRO A 125 -27.41 20.64 -4.02
CA PRO A 125 -28.52 19.90 -4.62
C PRO A 125 -28.04 19.12 -5.86
N PHE A 126 -28.24 17.80 -5.83
CA PHE A 126 -28.00 16.91 -6.96
C PHE A 126 -29.27 16.75 -7.78
N ASN A 127 -29.12 16.81 -9.10
CA ASN A 127 -30.25 16.63 -9.99
C ASN A 127 -30.61 15.13 -10.01
N THR A 128 -31.80 14.76 -9.55
CA THR A 128 -32.23 13.35 -9.48
C THR A 128 -32.90 12.86 -10.77
N THR A 129 -32.92 13.67 -11.83
CA THR A 129 -33.42 13.23 -13.14
C THR A 129 -32.57 12.09 -13.68
N GLN A 130 -33.22 11.01 -14.08
CA GLN A 130 -32.58 9.91 -14.80
C GLN A 130 -31.95 10.44 -16.09
N LEU A 131 -30.68 10.12 -16.29
CA LEU A 131 -29.88 10.44 -17.45
C LEU A 131 -29.91 9.24 -18.40
N ASP A 132 -29.89 9.52 -19.71
CA ASP A 132 -29.75 8.51 -20.74
C ASP A 132 -28.27 8.26 -21.02
N LEU A 133 -27.79 7.07 -20.66
CA LEU A 133 -26.39 6.68 -20.86
C LEU A 133 -26.06 6.43 -22.34
N ASN A 134 -27.08 6.33 -23.22
CA ASN A 134 -26.87 6.23 -24.66
C ASN A 134 -26.41 7.56 -25.27
N HIS A 135 -26.67 8.69 -24.61
CA HIS A 135 -26.46 10.03 -25.15
C HIS A 135 -25.69 10.92 -24.16
N VAL A 136 -24.48 10.51 -23.78
CA VAL A 136 -23.60 11.30 -22.92
C VAL A 136 -23.00 12.48 -23.69
N PRO A 137 -23.12 13.73 -23.22
CA PRO A 137 -22.53 14.89 -23.88
C PRO A 137 -20.99 14.80 -23.92
N PRO A 138 -20.33 15.18 -25.03
CA PRO A 138 -18.87 15.12 -25.18
C PRO A 138 -18.09 15.83 -24.07
N ASP A 139 -18.56 17.00 -23.62
CA ASP A 139 -17.91 17.75 -22.53
C ASP A 139 -17.92 17.00 -21.20
N THR A 140 -18.94 16.16 -20.97
CA THR A 140 -19.03 15.32 -19.77
C THR A 140 -18.03 14.16 -19.86
N VAL A 141 -17.90 13.56 -21.03
CA VAL A 141 -16.89 12.51 -21.30
C VAL A 141 -15.49 13.06 -21.11
N ILE A 142 -15.19 14.24 -21.68
CA ILE A 142 -13.88 14.90 -21.53
C ILE A 142 -13.58 15.18 -20.05
N LEU A 143 -14.55 15.72 -19.31
CA LEU A 143 -14.37 15.97 -17.88
C LEU A 143 -14.12 14.67 -17.10
N GLY A 144 -14.89 13.62 -17.36
CA GLY A 144 -14.72 12.34 -16.69
C GLY A 144 -13.36 11.70 -17.01
N GLN A 145 -12.91 11.74 -18.27
CA GLN A 145 -11.57 11.31 -18.67
C GLN A 145 -10.48 12.07 -17.88
N ARG A 146 -10.61 13.40 -17.72
CA ARG A 146 -9.65 14.19 -16.93
C ARG A 146 -9.61 13.79 -15.46
N VAL A 147 -10.74 13.41 -14.88
CA VAL A 147 -10.80 12.92 -13.49
C VAL A 147 -10.20 11.51 -13.38
N VAL A 148 -10.48 10.63 -14.35
CA VAL A 148 -9.85 9.30 -14.44
C VAL A 148 -8.33 9.43 -14.55
N ASP A 149 -7.82 10.37 -15.36
CA ASP A 149 -6.37 10.66 -15.49
C ASP A 149 -5.72 11.07 -14.15
N ILE A 150 -6.46 11.74 -13.26
CA ILE A 150 -5.99 12.15 -11.92
C ILE A 150 -6.02 11.00 -10.91
N THR A 151 -6.99 10.10 -11.06
CA THR A 151 -7.31 9.04 -10.09
C THR A 151 -6.10 8.15 -9.81
N GLY A 152 -5.38 7.76 -10.86
CA GLY A 152 -4.15 6.98 -10.77
C GLY A 152 -3.06 7.64 -9.93
N PRO A 153 -2.47 8.76 -10.38
CA PRO A 153 -1.37 9.41 -9.69
C PRO A 153 -1.75 9.90 -8.29
N LEU A 154 -2.99 10.35 -8.07
CA LEU A 154 -3.50 10.75 -6.76
C LEU A 154 -3.39 9.59 -5.75
N THR A 155 -3.87 8.41 -6.13
CA THR A 155 -3.85 7.21 -5.27
C THR A 155 -2.43 6.83 -4.88
N ILE A 156 -1.47 6.94 -5.80
CA ILE A 156 -0.04 6.66 -5.52
C ILE A 156 0.55 7.67 -4.55
N CYS A 157 0.32 8.96 -4.75
CA CYS A 157 0.83 9.99 -3.85
C CYS A 157 0.33 9.78 -2.41
N TYR A 158 -0.97 9.49 -2.26
CA TYR A 158 -1.58 9.24 -0.96
C TYR A 158 -1.20 7.90 -0.32
N SER A 159 -0.93 6.87 -1.13
CA SER A 159 -0.39 5.60 -0.62
C SER A 159 1.07 5.74 -0.17
N ALA A 160 1.88 6.54 -0.88
CA ALA A 160 3.30 6.72 -0.60
C ALA A 160 3.57 7.62 0.62
N THR A 161 2.75 8.66 0.80
CA THR A 161 2.94 9.65 1.87
C THR A 161 3.01 9.06 3.28
N PRO A 162 2.05 8.22 3.75
CA PRO A 162 2.12 7.62 5.08
C PRO A 162 3.31 6.67 5.23
N PHE A 163 3.64 5.90 4.18
CA PHE A 163 4.81 5.02 4.18
C PHE A 163 6.12 5.82 4.37
N LEU A 164 6.30 6.89 3.60
CA LEU A 164 7.48 7.74 3.70
C LEU A 164 7.52 8.48 5.02
N LEU A 165 6.38 8.95 5.53
CA LEU A 165 6.31 9.59 6.84
C LEU A 165 6.77 8.64 7.97
N ILE A 166 6.33 7.38 7.94
CA ILE A 166 6.78 6.35 8.89
C ILE A 166 8.30 6.16 8.81
N LEU A 167 8.87 6.12 7.60
CA LEU A 167 10.32 6.02 7.42
C LEU A 167 11.05 7.26 7.97
N VAL A 168 10.57 8.46 7.66
CA VAL A 168 11.16 9.72 8.14
C VAL A 168 11.14 9.76 9.67
N ILE A 169 10.00 9.43 10.30
CA ILE A 169 9.87 9.36 11.75
C ILE A 169 10.79 8.28 12.31
N GLY A 170 10.80 7.08 11.73
CA GLY A 170 11.68 5.97 12.12
C GLY A 170 13.16 6.34 12.04
N PHE A 171 13.56 7.19 11.10
CA PHE A 171 14.94 7.70 10.99
C PHE A 171 15.27 8.79 12.02
N MET A 172 14.26 9.45 12.61
CA MET A 172 14.43 10.45 13.67
C MET A 172 14.47 9.83 15.06
N ILE A 173 13.71 8.75 15.27
CA ILE A 173 13.66 8.04 16.54
C ILE A 173 14.90 7.14 16.66
N ASP A 174 15.76 7.43 17.64
CA ASP A 174 16.95 6.62 17.95
C ASP A 174 16.58 5.38 18.77
N THR A 175 15.67 4.54 18.24
CA THR A 175 15.01 3.47 19.04
C THR A 175 15.80 2.18 19.20
N ASP A 176 17.05 2.07 18.73
CA ASP A 176 17.81 0.82 18.91
C ASP A 176 19.25 1.07 19.34
N TYR A 177 19.45 1.13 20.66
CA TYR A 177 20.77 1.13 21.30
C TYR A 177 21.57 -0.16 21.03
N THR A 178 20.93 -1.23 20.54
CA THR A 178 21.53 -2.56 20.34
C THR A 178 21.87 -2.88 18.88
N ARG A 179 21.19 -2.30 17.88
CA ARG A 179 21.39 -2.63 16.45
C ARG A 179 21.95 -1.52 15.56
N ASN A 180 22.20 -0.31 16.08
CA ASN A 180 22.78 0.80 15.28
C ASN A 180 22.06 1.01 13.93
N TRP A 181 20.73 0.96 13.93
CA TRP A 181 19.85 1.05 12.76
C TRP A 181 19.76 2.46 12.15
N LYS A 182 20.82 3.27 12.28
CA LYS A 182 20.88 4.61 11.70
C LYS A 182 21.07 4.49 10.19
N PRO A 183 20.18 5.04 9.35
CA PRO A 183 20.33 5.00 7.91
C PRO A 183 21.58 5.75 7.48
N LYS A 184 22.18 5.33 6.36
CA LYS A 184 23.24 6.10 5.70
C LYS A 184 22.69 7.49 5.34
N PRO A 185 23.47 8.58 5.48
CA PRO A 185 23.00 9.94 5.20
C PRO A 185 22.36 10.09 3.82
N ALA A 186 22.90 9.44 2.80
CA ALA A 186 22.36 9.46 1.44
C ALA A 186 20.92 8.89 1.36
N ALA A 187 20.65 7.76 2.01
CA ALA A 187 19.31 7.17 2.03
C ALA A 187 18.30 8.08 2.73
N ARG A 188 18.70 8.66 3.87
CA ARG A 188 17.88 9.63 4.61
C ARG A 188 17.57 10.86 3.76
N TRP A 189 18.57 11.42 3.08
CA TRP A 189 18.39 12.58 2.20
C TRP A 189 17.43 12.29 1.05
N VAL A 190 17.61 11.17 0.35
CA VAL A 190 16.78 10.82 -0.80
C VAL A 190 15.33 10.59 -0.39
N VAL A 191 15.08 9.90 0.74
CA VAL A 191 13.71 9.72 1.28
C VAL A 191 13.08 11.06 1.67
N ASN A 192 13.81 11.92 2.38
CA ASN A 192 13.31 13.25 2.78
C ASN A 192 12.98 14.14 1.58
N VAL A 193 13.85 14.14 0.55
CA VAL A 193 13.63 14.93 -0.67
C VAL A 193 12.42 14.41 -1.43
N ALA A 194 12.27 13.09 -1.58
CA ALA A 194 11.10 12.49 -2.21
C ALA A 194 9.81 12.84 -1.45
N TYR A 195 9.80 12.69 -0.13
CA TYR A 195 8.66 13.04 0.72
C TYR A 195 8.29 14.52 0.61
N GLY A 196 9.28 15.42 0.70
CA GLY A 196 9.09 16.86 0.57
C GLY A 196 8.55 17.25 -0.80
N TYR A 197 9.06 16.64 -1.87
CA TYR A 197 8.58 16.85 -3.24
C TYR A 197 7.13 16.41 -3.41
N ILE A 198 6.79 15.19 -2.98
CA ILE A 198 5.41 14.66 -3.09
C ILE A 198 4.45 15.55 -2.29
N SER A 199 4.81 15.93 -1.07
CA SER A 199 3.99 16.81 -0.21
C SER A 199 3.78 18.19 -0.85
N LEU A 200 4.82 18.76 -1.47
CA LEU A 200 4.72 20.01 -2.20
C LEU A 200 3.79 19.89 -3.42
N MET A 201 3.92 18.83 -4.22
CA MET A 201 3.06 18.61 -5.39
C MET A 201 1.61 18.37 -5.00
N LEU A 202 1.34 17.61 -3.93
CA LEU A 202 0.00 17.46 -3.37
C LEU A 202 -0.58 18.81 -2.92
N THR A 203 0.24 19.63 -2.28
CA THR A 203 -0.17 20.99 -1.87
C THR A 203 -0.57 21.83 -3.08
N ILE A 204 0.26 21.83 -4.14
CA ILE A 204 -0.04 22.53 -5.40
C ILE A 204 -1.33 21.98 -6.02
N PHE A 205 -1.51 20.66 -6.06
CA PHE A 205 -2.71 20.00 -6.55
C PHE A 205 -3.95 20.53 -5.83
N HIS A 206 -3.97 20.52 -4.49
CA HIS A 206 -5.11 21.01 -3.71
C HIS A 206 -5.42 22.49 -3.94
N PHE A 207 -4.39 23.34 -3.98
CA PHE A 207 -4.60 24.75 -4.32
C PHE A 207 -5.13 24.93 -5.74
N SER A 208 -4.74 24.06 -6.67
CA SER A 208 -5.24 24.10 -8.05
C SER A 208 -6.72 23.73 -8.18
N LEU A 209 -7.35 23.08 -7.19
CA LEU A 209 -8.76 22.66 -7.27
C LEU A 209 -9.76 23.82 -7.13
N GLY A 210 -9.35 24.96 -6.55
CA GLY A 210 -10.17 26.17 -6.44
C GLY A 210 -11.28 26.14 -5.38
N ASP A 211 -11.54 24.99 -4.75
CA ASP A 211 -12.46 24.83 -3.62
C ASP A 211 -11.73 24.14 -2.47
N ILE A 212 -11.32 24.93 -1.47
CA ILE A 212 -10.53 24.46 -0.33
C ILE A 212 -11.34 23.48 0.54
N GLY A 213 -12.65 23.66 0.64
CA GLY A 213 -13.52 22.82 1.47
C GLY A 213 -13.59 21.40 0.92
N ILE A 214 -13.97 21.25 -0.35
CA ILE A 214 -14.03 19.94 -1.00
C ILE A 214 -12.63 19.33 -1.12
N SER A 215 -11.63 20.16 -1.41
CA SER A 215 -10.22 19.73 -1.46
C SER A 215 -9.75 19.11 -0.13
N PHE A 216 -10.18 19.64 1.01
CA PHE A 216 -9.89 19.06 2.32
C PHE A 216 -10.54 17.68 2.48
N PHE A 217 -11.79 17.50 2.05
CA PHE A 217 -12.44 16.19 2.08
C PHE A 217 -11.76 15.17 1.18
N ILE A 218 -11.34 15.57 -0.04
CA ILE A 218 -10.52 14.70 -0.90
C ILE A 218 -9.26 14.27 -0.13
N ALA A 219 -8.53 15.23 0.45
CA ALA A 219 -7.29 14.89 1.17
C ALA A 219 -7.52 13.95 2.35
N LEU A 220 -8.59 14.17 3.11
CA LEU A 220 -8.94 13.34 4.26
C LEU A 220 -9.27 11.91 3.84
N TYR A 221 -10.15 11.73 2.86
CA TYR A 221 -10.57 10.39 2.41
C TYR A 221 -9.41 9.64 1.77
N GLU A 222 -8.65 10.30 0.88
CA GLU A 222 -7.50 9.69 0.20
C GLU A 222 -6.36 9.33 1.17
N ALA A 223 -6.15 10.11 2.23
CA ALA A 223 -5.15 9.78 3.26
C ALA A 223 -5.60 8.66 4.19
N MET A 224 -6.88 8.63 4.56
CA MET A 224 -7.42 7.65 5.51
C MET A 224 -7.50 6.24 4.90
N LEU A 225 -7.88 6.13 3.63
CA LEU A 225 -8.08 4.85 2.96
C LEU A 225 -6.85 3.91 3.02
N PRO A 226 -5.64 4.30 2.57
CA PRO A 226 -4.47 3.42 2.61
C PRO A 226 -4.05 3.08 4.04
N VAL A 227 -4.22 4.00 5.00
CA VAL A 227 -3.91 3.76 6.42
C VAL A 227 -4.86 2.72 7.00
N MET A 228 -6.16 2.88 6.80
CA MET A 228 -7.19 1.95 7.25
C MET A 228 -6.98 0.56 6.67
N LEU A 229 -6.79 0.45 5.35
CA LEU A 229 -6.57 -0.83 4.67
C LEU A 229 -5.29 -1.51 5.16
N THR A 230 -4.19 -0.77 5.31
CA THR A 230 -2.93 -1.31 5.82
C THR A 230 -3.10 -1.88 7.24
N ILE A 231 -3.78 -1.16 8.13
CA ILE A 231 -4.06 -1.62 9.49
C ILE A 231 -4.89 -2.91 9.46
N ILE A 232 -5.97 -2.95 8.67
CA ILE A 232 -6.83 -4.13 8.57
C ILE A 232 -6.06 -5.34 8.03
N TYR A 233 -5.26 -5.16 6.97
CA TYR A 233 -4.46 -6.25 6.41
C TYR A 233 -3.37 -6.74 7.37
N LEU A 234 -2.69 -5.84 8.08
CA LEU A 234 -1.68 -6.21 9.09
C LEU A 234 -2.29 -7.00 10.25
N PHE A 235 -3.43 -6.55 10.80
CA PHE A 235 -4.14 -7.29 11.84
C PHE A 235 -4.60 -8.67 11.34
N THR A 236 -5.11 -8.74 10.11
CA THR A 236 -5.51 -10.00 9.48
C THR A 236 -4.34 -10.97 9.35
N ALA A 237 -3.19 -10.48 8.86
CA ALA A 237 -1.98 -11.27 8.70
C ALA A 237 -1.43 -11.74 10.06
N PHE A 238 -1.41 -10.86 11.06
CA PHE A 238 -0.94 -11.19 12.40
C PHE A 238 -1.81 -12.25 13.08
N ILE A 239 -3.14 -12.12 13.00
CA ILE A 239 -4.08 -13.12 13.53
C ILE A 239 -3.93 -14.44 12.78
N GLY A 240 -3.78 -14.42 11.45
CA GLY A 240 -3.53 -15.61 10.65
C GLY A 240 -2.25 -16.34 11.05
N LEU A 241 -1.15 -15.61 11.26
CA LEU A 241 0.13 -16.16 11.71
C LEU A 241 0.05 -16.71 13.14
N ALA A 242 -0.59 -15.98 14.05
CA ALA A 242 -0.80 -16.43 15.43
C ALA A 242 -1.64 -17.71 15.48
N PHE A 243 -2.68 -17.79 14.64
CA PHE A 243 -3.51 -18.99 14.52
C PHE A 243 -2.71 -20.19 13.99
N LEU A 244 -1.90 -20.00 12.95
CA LEU A 244 -1.04 -21.07 12.42
C LEU A 244 -0.04 -21.56 13.47
N THR A 245 0.63 -20.65 14.16
CA THR A 245 1.55 -20.98 15.25
C THR A 245 0.83 -21.72 16.38
N GLY A 246 -0.38 -21.31 16.74
CA GLY A 246 -1.22 -22.00 17.71
C GLY A 246 -1.54 -23.44 17.31
N ILE A 247 -1.82 -23.69 16.03
CA ILE A 247 -2.03 -25.06 15.51
C ILE A 247 -0.76 -25.89 15.65
N ILE A 248 0.39 -25.36 15.23
CA ILE A 248 1.68 -26.06 15.30
C ILE A 248 2.00 -26.42 16.75
N MET A 249 1.88 -25.46 17.67
CA MET A 249 2.08 -25.68 19.10
C MET A 249 1.13 -26.74 19.64
N LEU A 250 -0.16 -26.68 19.30
CA LEU A 250 -1.13 -27.68 19.74
C LEU A 250 -0.75 -29.10 19.27
N VAL A 251 -0.39 -29.26 17.99
CA VAL A 251 0.03 -30.55 17.44
C VAL A 251 1.27 -31.07 18.17
N TRP A 252 2.28 -30.22 18.36
CA TRP A 252 3.52 -30.59 19.06
C TRP A 252 3.26 -30.99 20.51
N SER A 253 2.48 -30.20 21.25
CA SER A 253 2.13 -30.50 22.64
C SER A 253 1.31 -31.77 22.79
N MET A 254 0.46 -32.11 21.82
CA MET A 254 -0.25 -33.40 21.80
C MET A 254 0.70 -34.58 21.56
N VAL A 255 1.69 -34.43 20.68
CA VAL A 255 2.73 -35.45 20.44
C VAL A 255 3.55 -35.69 21.71
N GLU A 256 3.97 -34.61 22.39
CA GLU A 256 4.73 -34.68 23.63
C GLU A 256 3.89 -35.03 24.88
N ARG A 257 2.56 -35.17 24.72
CA ARG A 257 1.59 -35.39 25.80
C ARG A 257 1.68 -34.34 26.92
N ASN A 258 2.05 -33.11 26.56
CA ASN A 258 2.10 -31.99 27.49
C ASN A 258 0.76 -31.24 27.49
N TYR A 259 -0.13 -31.67 28.39
CA TYR A 259 -1.50 -31.15 28.47
C TYR A 259 -1.58 -29.67 28.85
N LYS A 260 -0.58 -29.14 29.57
CA LYS A 260 -0.57 -27.72 29.97
C LYS A 260 -0.41 -26.82 28.75
N ASP A 261 0.54 -27.15 27.89
CA ASP A 261 0.83 -26.37 26.69
C ASP A 261 -0.26 -26.55 25.63
N ALA A 262 -0.87 -27.74 25.56
CA ALA A 262 -2.04 -27.98 24.71
C ALA A 262 -3.22 -27.07 25.10
N VAL A 263 -3.51 -26.90 26.40
CA VAL A 263 -4.56 -25.99 26.87
C VAL A 263 -4.24 -24.53 26.55
N GLU A 264 -2.97 -24.12 26.67
CA GLU A 264 -2.57 -22.76 26.36
C GLU A 264 -2.67 -22.46 24.86
N ALA A 265 -2.26 -23.42 24.01
CA ALA A 265 -2.45 -23.34 22.57
C ALA A 265 -3.94 -23.25 22.19
N LEU A 266 -4.81 -24.02 22.85
CA LEU A 266 -6.27 -23.93 22.67
C LEU A 266 -6.83 -22.57 23.05
N LYS A 267 -6.37 -21.95 24.15
CA LYS A 267 -6.78 -20.57 24.51
C LYS A 267 -6.32 -19.56 23.47
N ALA A 268 -5.08 -19.68 22.98
CA ALA A 268 -4.55 -18.79 21.95
C ALA A 268 -5.37 -18.90 20.66
N LEU A 269 -5.72 -20.12 20.24
CA LEU A 269 -6.61 -20.36 19.09
C LEU A 269 -8.01 -19.78 19.31
N GLY A 270 -8.60 -20.00 20.49
CA GLY A 270 -9.89 -19.41 20.87
C GLY A 270 -9.87 -17.88 20.83
N GLY A 271 -8.81 -17.26 21.33
CA GLY A 271 -8.57 -15.83 21.24
C GLY A 271 -8.48 -15.35 19.79
N CYS A 272 -7.71 -16.04 18.95
CA CYS A 272 -7.61 -15.72 17.52
C CYS A 272 -8.97 -15.79 16.82
N ILE A 273 -9.78 -16.82 17.08
CA ILE A 273 -11.14 -16.96 16.51
C ILE A 273 -12.03 -15.80 16.98
N PHE A 274 -11.98 -15.45 18.26
CA PHE A 274 -12.75 -14.34 18.80
C PHE A 274 -12.37 -13.00 18.17
N PHE A 275 -11.07 -12.67 18.10
CA PHE A 275 -10.60 -11.44 17.48
C PHE A 275 -10.86 -11.40 15.98
N ALA A 276 -10.72 -12.53 15.28
CA ALA A 276 -11.07 -12.63 13.87
C ALA A 276 -12.57 -12.34 13.65
N GLY A 277 -13.45 -12.96 14.44
CA GLY A 277 -14.90 -12.75 14.34
C GLY A 277 -15.36 -11.35 14.70
N MET A 278 -14.73 -10.71 15.70
CA MET A 278 -15.14 -9.40 16.20
C MET A 278 -14.55 -8.22 15.42
N MET A 279 -13.35 -8.36 14.85
CA MET A 279 -12.65 -7.25 14.19
C MET A 279 -12.38 -7.50 12.71
N VAL A 280 -11.75 -8.64 12.37
CA VAL A 280 -11.34 -8.91 10.98
C VAL A 280 -12.53 -9.12 10.07
N VAL A 281 -13.50 -9.96 10.48
CA VAL A 281 -14.68 -10.27 9.64
C VAL A 281 -15.52 -9.01 9.37
N PRO A 282 -15.90 -8.18 10.37
CA PRO A 282 -16.62 -6.94 10.10
C PRO A 282 -15.83 -5.97 9.22
N ALA A 283 -14.52 -5.81 9.46
CA ALA A 283 -13.68 -4.94 8.64
C ALA A 283 -13.60 -5.41 7.18
N MET A 284 -13.43 -6.71 6.95
CA MET A 284 -13.43 -7.30 5.60
C MET A 284 -14.80 -7.18 4.92
N LEU A 285 -15.89 -7.33 5.68
CA LEU A 285 -17.24 -7.11 5.15
C LEU A 285 -17.48 -5.66 4.75
N MET A 286 -16.97 -4.68 5.52
CA MET A 286 -17.02 -3.26 5.14
C MET A 286 -16.21 -3.01 3.87
N ILE A 287 -14.98 -3.52 3.79
CA ILE A 287 -14.15 -3.41 2.57
C ILE A 287 -14.88 -3.98 1.36
N HIS A 288 -15.52 -5.15 1.51
CA HIS A 288 -16.25 -5.80 0.43
C HIS A 288 -17.50 -5.01 0.02
N ARG A 289 -18.27 -4.50 1.00
CA ARG A 289 -19.47 -3.71 0.77
C ARG A 289 -19.16 -2.42 0.03
N ASP A 290 -18.19 -1.66 0.54
CA ASP A 290 -17.83 -0.32 0.06
C ASP A 290 -16.85 -0.39 -1.12
N ARG A 291 -16.53 -1.60 -1.59
CA ARG A 291 -15.53 -1.92 -2.62
C ARG A 291 -14.20 -1.19 -2.42
N SER A 292 -13.82 -0.99 -1.17
CA SER A 292 -12.64 -0.20 -0.80
C SER A 292 -11.38 -0.86 -1.33
N THR A 293 -10.62 -0.13 -2.14
CA THR A 293 -9.39 -0.64 -2.75
C THR A 293 -8.37 0.47 -2.91
N THR A 294 -7.09 0.13 -2.80
CA THR A 294 -5.99 1.04 -3.15
C THR A 294 -5.66 1.03 -4.64
N ILE A 295 -6.43 0.29 -5.45
CA ILE A 295 -6.33 0.29 -6.90
C ILE A 295 -7.34 1.30 -7.46
N PRO A 296 -6.89 2.31 -8.21
CA PRO A 296 -7.78 3.26 -8.87
C PRO A 296 -8.62 2.55 -9.94
N ASP A 297 -9.88 2.96 -10.10
CA ASP A 297 -10.73 2.46 -11.16
C ASP A 297 -10.31 3.07 -12.51
N LEU A 298 -9.49 2.32 -13.26
CA LEU A 298 -8.98 2.71 -14.58
C LEU A 298 -9.53 1.83 -15.70
N ALA A 299 -10.45 0.90 -15.39
CA ALA A 299 -10.96 -0.13 -16.29
C ALA A 299 -9.89 -1.09 -16.89
N ILE A 300 -8.71 -1.19 -16.25
CA ILE A 300 -7.59 -2.04 -16.68
C ILE A 300 -7.55 -3.32 -15.85
N ARG A 301 -7.44 -4.49 -16.49
CA ARG A 301 -7.35 -5.80 -15.81
C ARG A 301 -5.91 -6.17 -15.50
N VAL A 302 -5.70 -6.87 -14.38
CA VAL A 302 -4.41 -7.51 -14.07
C VAL A 302 -4.00 -8.54 -15.15
N SER A 303 -4.97 -9.13 -15.84
CA SER A 303 -4.72 -10.12 -16.90
C SER A 303 -4.17 -9.51 -18.20
N GLU A 304 -4.17 -8.18 -18.34
CA GLU A 304 -3.55 -7.52 -19.49
C GLU A 304 -2.04 -7.75 -19.49
N ARG A 305 -1.45 -7.88 -20.68
CA ARG A 305 -0.09 -8.40 -20.85
C ARG A 305 0.97 -7.54 -20.14
N ASP A 306 0.83 -6.23 -20.23
CA ASP A 306 1.69 -5.23 -19.58
C ASP A 306 1.54 -5.27 -18.06
N GLN A 307 0.31 -5.39 -17.55
CA GLN A 307 0.03 -5.48 -16.11
C GLN A 307 0.53 -6.78 -15.50
N LEU A 308 0.35 -7.89 -16.21
CA LEU A 308 0.87 -9.18 -15.79
C LEU A 308 2.40 -9.18 -15.78
N ALA A 309 3.03 -8.57 -16.79
CA ALA A 309 4.48 -8.46 -16.87
C ALA A 309 5.06 -7.66 -15.70
N THR A 310 4.48 -6.49 -15.38
CA THR A 310 4.93 -5.69 -14.23
C THR A 310 4.72 -6.43 -12.91
N LEU A 311 3.59 -7.10 -12.73
CA LEU A 311 3.32 -7.92 -11.55
C LEU A 311 4.37 -9.03 -11.37
N ILE A 312 4.72 -9.73 -12.46
CA ILE A 312 5.76 -10.78 -12.44
C ILE A 312 7.11 -10.20 -12.02
N VAL A 313 7.49 -9.01 -12.53
CA VAL A 313 8.73 -8.33 -12.13
C VAL A 313 8.75 -8.08 -10.62
N GLY A 314 7.66 -7.55 -10.05
CA GLY A 314 7.54 -7.34 -8.61
C GLY A 314 7.69 -8.64 -7.81
N ALA A 315 7.00 -9.71 -8.24
CA ALA A 315 7.04 -11.00 -7.57
C ALA A 315 8.44 -11.63 -7.60
N VAL A 316 9.14 -11.54 -8.73
CA VAL A 316 10.51 -12.03 -8.89
C VAL A 316 11.48 -11.26 -7.99
N THR A 317 11.40 -9.91 -7.98
CA THR A 317 12.25 -9.09 -7.11
C THR A 317 12.06 -9.43 -5.64
N LEU A 318 10.80 -9.51 -5.18
CA LEU A 318 10.52 -9.88 -3.80
C LEU A 318 11.04 -11.29 -3.46
N THR A 319 10.89 -12.24 -4.38
CA THR A 319 11.40 -13.62 -4.19
C THR A 319 12.92 -13.62 -4.04
N PHE A 320 13.65 -12.88 -4.87
CA PHE A 320 15.10 -12.75 -4.72
C PHE A 320 15.51 -12.17 -3.38
N THR A 321 14.82 -11.14 -2.90
CA THR A 321 15.09 -10.53 -1.59
C THR A 321 14.80 -11.50 -0.46
N VAL A 322 13.71 -12.25 -0.52
CA VAL A 322 13.38 -13.30 0.47
C VAL A 322 14.46 -14.37 0.49
N VAL A 323 14.91 -14.86 -0.68
CA VAL A 323 15.98 -15.85 -0.79
C VAL A 323 17.30 -15.31 -0.23
N ASP A 324 17.64 -14.05 -0.49
CA ASP A 324 18.85 -13.43 0.03
C ASP A 324 18.80 -13.31 1.56
N VAL A 325 17.65 -12.88 2.11
CA VAL A 325 17.41 -12.84 3.57
C VAL A 325 17.59 -14.23 4.19
N PHE A 326 16.98 -15.27 3.62
CA PHE A 326 17.13 -16.64 4.11
C PHE A 326 18.58 -17.15 4.04
N ARG A 327 19.28 -16.88 2.94
CA ARG A 327 20.68 -17.28 2.75
C ARG A 327 21.58 -16.61 3.78
N ASN A 328 21.38 -15.31 4.03
CA ASN A 328 22.16 -14.56 5.00
C ASN A 328 21.90 -15.05 6.42
N PHE A 329 20.65 -15.30 6.79
CA PHE A 329 20.29 -15.89 8.08
C PHE A 329 20.97 -17.25 8.30
N TYR A 330 20.99 -18.12 7.28
CA TYR A 330 21.65 -19.42 7.36
C TYR A 330 23.16 -19.29 7.54
N ARG A 331 23.81 -18.38 6.80
CA ARG A 331 25.26 -18.15 6.90
C ARG A 331 25.66 -17.65 8.29
N GLU A 332 24.85 -16.80 8.92
CA GLU A 332 25.13 -16.27 10.25
C GLU A 332 25.08 -17.37 11.31
N ARG A 333 24.02 -18.18 11.28
CA ARG A 333 23.89 -19.34 12.17
C ARG A 333 25.11 -20.27 12.09
N HIS A 334 25.61 -20.53 10.89
CA HIS A 334 26.83 -21.34 10.70
C HIS A 334 28.09 -20.66 11.23
N ARG A 335 28.19 -19.32 11.17
CA ARG A 335 29.32 -18.59 11.76
C ARG A 335 29.28 -18.58 13.29
N GLU A 336 28.09 -18.42 13.88
CA GLU A 336 27.89 -18.51 15.33
C GLU A 336 28.21 -19.93 15.84
N GLU A 337 27.67 -20.96 15.18
CA GLU A 337 27.97 -22.37 15.51
C GLU A 337 29.48 -22.66 15.40
N ALA A 338 30.16 -22.18 14.35
CA ALA A 338 31.61 -22.35 14.21
C ALA A 338 32.43 -21.56 15.26
N ALA A 339 32.01 -20.34 15.62
CA ALA A 339 32.66 -19.54 16.64
C ALA A 339 32.48 -20.15 18.05
N ASP A 340 31.32 -20.72 18.34
CA ASP A 340 31.05 -21.44 19.58
C ASP A 340 31.89 -22.72 19.67
N GLU A 341 32.05 -23.45 18.56
CA GLU A 341 32.95 -24.62 18.47
C GLU A 341 34.43 -24.23 18.66
N GLU A 342 34.90 -23.14 18.06
CA GLU A 342 36.26 -22.63 18.29
C GLU A 342 36.47 -22.20 19.75
N MET A 343 35.48 -21.55 20.37
CA MET A 343 35.55 -21.11 21.75
C MET A 343 35.58 -22.28 22.75
N GLN A 344 34.92 -23.40 22.42
CA GLN A 344 34.97 -24.65 23.20
C GLN A 344 36.29 -25.42 23.02
N MET A 345 37.03 -25.20 21.92
CA MET A 345 38.33 -25.83 21.67
C MET A 345 39.52 -25.06 22.25
N LEU A 346 39.31 -23.85 22.78
CA LEU A 346 40.35 -23.11 23.51
C LEU A 346 40.59 -23.76 24.88
N PRO A 347 41.83 -24.14 25.22
CA PRO A 347 42.12 -24.71 26.54
C PRO A 347 41.78 -23.68 27.62
N ALA A 348 41.06 -24.12 28.66
CA ALA A 348 40.77 -23.31 29.84
C ALA A 348 42.09 -22.78 30.40
N ALA A 349 42.32 -21.47 30.25
CA ALA A 349 43.53 -20.84 30.73
C ALA A 349 43.68 -21.14 32.23
N GLU A 350 44.75 -21.85 32.55
CA GLU A 350 45.12 -22.36 33.86
C GLU A 350 45.00 -21.29 34.95
N ALA A 351 43.97 -21.40 35.79
CA ALA A 351 43.98 -20.80 37.12
C ALA A 351 44.87 -21.65 38.05
N THR A 352 46.18 -21.66 37.78
CA THR A 352 47.21 -22.13 38.72
C THR A 352 48.24 -21.03 38.95
N THR A 353 47.91 -20.15 39.90
CA THR A 353 48.89 -19.42 40.73
C THR A 353 48.53 -19.75 42.19
N VAL A 354 48.96 -20.92 42.65
CA VAL A 354 50.10 -21.13 43.56
C VAL A 354 49.91 -20.45 44.93
N HIS A 355 49.57 -21.29 45.91
CA HIS A 355 49.92 -21.07 47.31
C HIS A 355 51.44 -20.99 47.47
N SER A 356 51.94 -19.86 47.98
CA SER A 356 53.01 -19.80 48.99
C SER A 356 53.05 -18.41 49.60
#